data_AF-A0A2I1HCB3-F1
#
_entry.id   AF-A0A2I1HCB3-F1
#
_cell.length_a   1.000
_cell.length_b   1.000
_cell.length_c   1.000
_cell.angle_alpha   90.00
_cell.angle_beta   90.00
_cell.angle_gamma   90.00
#
_symmetry.space_group_name_H-M   'P 1'
#
loop_
_entity.id
_entity.type
_entity.pdbx_description
1 polymer ?
#
loop_
_entity_poly.entity_id
_entity_poly.type
_entity_poly.pdbx_seq_one_letter_code
_entity_poly.pdbx_strand_id
1 'polypeptide(L)' 'VIKHPMDLFTINLKLENNQYKSLNEFEKDIRLIFRNCYTYNDIKSKEYCL' A
#
# COMPACT_ATOMS: atom_id res chain seq x y z
N VAL A 1 -5.23 -5.51 13.74
CA VAL A 1 -4.18 -6.18 12.92
C VAL A 1 -4.57 -6.13 11.44
N ILE A 2 -3.60 -6.01 10.53
CA ILE A 2 -3.77 -5.71 9.09
C ILE A 2 -4.66 -6.73 8.38
N LYS A 3 -5.73 -6.25 7.72
CA LYS A 3 -6.73 -7.11 7.06
C LYS A 3 -6.40 -7.40 5.59
N HIS A 4 -5.76 -6.45 4.92
CA HIS A 4 -5.43 -6.54 3.50
C HIS A 4 -3.97 -6.12 3.31
N PRO A 5 -3.01 -7.05 3.44
CA PRO A 5 -1.60 -6.76 3.20
C PRO A 5 -1.38 -6.22 1.77
N MET A 6 -0.45 -5.29 1.64
CA MET A 6 -0.04 -4.73 0.35
C MET A 6 1.39 -4.21 0.47
N ASP A 7 2.16 -4.32 -0.62
CA ASP A 7 3.55 -3.89 -0.73
C ASP A 7 3.89 -3.56 -2.19
N LEU A 8 5.02 -2.89 -2.41
CA LEU A 8 5.41 -2.40 -3.74
C LEU A 8 5.74 -3.54 -4.74
N PHE A 9 6.22 -4.68 -4.26
CA PHE A 9 6.50 -5.84 -5.13
C PHE A 9 5.19 -6.45 -5.63
N THR A 10 4.20 -6.59 -4.77
CA THR A 10 2.84 -7.01 -5.15
C THR A 10 2.23 -6.03 -6.17
N ILE A 11 2.37 -4.72 -5.96
CA ILE A 11 1.89 -3.70 -6.92
C ILE A 11 2.60 -3.85 -8.28
N ASN A 12 3.92 -4.06 -8.29
CA ASN A 12 4.67 -4.26 -9.54
C ASN A 12 4.17 -5.48 -10.30
N LEU A 13 3.97 -6.62 -9.63
CA LEU A 13 3.41 -7.82 -10.25
C LEU A 13 2.00 -7.59 -10.82
N LYS A 14 1.16 -6.81 -10.13
CA LYS A 14 -0.19 -6.46 -10.63
C LYS A 14 -0.12 -5.59 -11.89
N LEU A 15 0.84 -4.66 -11.96
CA LEU A 15 1.09 -3.85 -13.15
C LEU A 15 1.57 -4.70 -14.33
N GLU A 16 2.62 -5.51 -14.14
CA GLU A 16 3.18 -6.38 -15.19
C GLU A 16 2.15 -7.37 -15.76
N ASN A 17 1.23 -7.83 -14.92
CA ASN A 17 0.17 -8.74 -15.31
C ASN A 17 -1.13 -8.04 -15.76
N ASN A 18 -1.11 -6.73 -16.03
CA ASN A 18 -2.29 -5.94 -16.46
C ASN A 18 -3.53 -6.11 -15.56
N GLN A 19 -3.33 -6.26 -14.25
CA GLN A 19 -4.41 -6.51 -13.28
C GLN A 19 -5.11 -5.24 -12.81
N TYR A 20 -4.59 -4.06 -13.16
CA TYR A 20 -5.24 -2.78 -12.89
C TYR A 20 -6.07 -2.36 -14.11
N LYS A 21 -7.39 -2.26 -13.93
CA LYS A 21 -8.31 -1.80 -14.98
C LYS A 21 -8.37 -0.28 -15.07
N SER A 22 -7.85 0.41 -14.05
CA SER A 22 -7.80 1.87 -14.00
C SER A 22 -6.70 2.36 -13.08
N LEU A 23 -6.26 3.61 -13.30
CA LEU A 23 -5.32 4.30 -12.42
C LEU A 23 -5.80 4.38 -10.96
N ASN A 24 -7.12 4.46 -10.75
CA ASN A 24 -7.72 4.51 -9.41
C ASN A 24 -7.51 3.21 -8.63
N GLU A 25 -7.48 2.05 -9.30
CA GLU A 25 -7.18 0.77 -8.62
C GLU A 25 -5.72 0.70 -8.19
N PHE A 26 -4.80 1.19 -9.02
CA PHE A 26 -3.37 1.31 -8.67
C PHE A 26 -3.16 2.28 -7.50
N GLU A 27 -3.78 3.47 -7.56
CA GLU A 27 -3.71 4.47 -6.48
C GLU A 27 -4.22 3.92 -5.15
N LYS A 28 -5.31 3.13 -5.17
CA LYS A 28 -5.86 2.50 -3.97
C LYS A 28 -4.86 1.58 -3.28
N ASP A 29 -4.11 0.78 -4.02
CA ASP A 29 -3.11 -0.13 -3.44
C ASP A 29 -1.91 0.65 -2.87
N ILE A 30 -1.47 1.72 -3.55
CA ILE A 30 -0.44 2.62 -3.00
C ILE A 30 -0.91 3.22 -1.66
N ARG A 31 -2.13 3.76 -1.61
CA ARG A 31 -2.70 4.29 -0.36
C ARG A 31 -2.88 3.23 0.72
N LEU A 32 -3.15 1.98 0.32
CA LEU A 32 -3.31 0.86 1.25
C LEU A 32 -1.99 0.53 1.96
N ILE A 33 -0.84 0.62 1.28
CA ILE A 33 0.49 0.48 1.92
C ILE A 33 0.61 1.46 3.08
N PHE A 34 0.37 2.75 2.84
CA PHE A 34 0.47 3.77 3.89
C PHE A 34 -0.52 3.55 5.03
N ARG A 35 -1.80 3.25 4.71
CA ARG A 35 -2.82 2.95 5.73
C ARG A 35 -2.46 1.74 6.59
N ASN A 36 -1.89 0.71 5.97
CA ASN A 36 -1.41 -0.47 6.66
C ASN A 36 -0.24 -0.14 7.58
N CYS A 37 0.75 0.59 7.09
CA CYS A 37 1.84 1.11 7.90
C CYS A 37 1.30 1.91 9.09
N TYR A 38 0.30 2.77 8.89
CA TYR A 38 -0.29 3.57 9.96
C TYR A 38 -1.09 2.78 10.99
N THR A 39 -1.70 1.69 10.55
CA THR A 39 -2.49 0.82 11.42
C THR A 39 -1.59 -0.10 12.27
N TYR A 40 -0.42 -0.48 11.73
CA TYR A 40 0.51 -1.39 12.40
C TYR A 40 1.57 -0.65 13.23
N ASN A 41 2.15 0.41 12.68
CA ASN A 41 3.18 1.23 13.32
C ASN A 41 2.50 2.37 14.07
N ASP A 42 2.50 2.27 15.40
CA ASP A 42 2.06 3.35 16.29
C ASP A 42 2.72 4.69 15.89
N ILE A 43 1.99 5.79 15.96
CA ILE A 43 2.34 7.13 15.40
C ILE A 43 3.67 7.67 15.95
N LYS A 44 4.22 7.05 17.00
CA LYS A 44 5.49 7.41 17.64
C LYS A 44 6.76 6.86 16.96
N SER A 45 6.64 5.98 15.97
CA SER A 45 7.84 5.52 15.24
C SER A 45 8.42 6.70 14.43
N LYS A 46 9.74 6.88 14.44
CA LYS A 46 10.42 8.03 13.84
C LYS A 46 10.38 8.08 12.29
N GLU A 47 9.58 7.23 11.65
CA GLU A 47 9.41 7.20 10.18
C GLU A 47 8.36 8.19 9.65
N TYR A 48 7.70 8.96 10.53
CA TYR A 48 6.53 9.79 10.18
C TYR A 48 6.81 11.25 9.75
N CYS A 49 8.06 11.65 9.56
CA CYS A 49 8.36 12.99 9.04
C CYS A 49 8.83 12.91 7.59
N LEU A 50 7.86 12.97 6.66
CA LEU A 50 8.06 13.54 5.31
C LEU A 50 7.54 14.97 5.31
#